data_AF-A0A1C5ESI7-F1
#
_entry.id   AF-A0A1C5ESI7-F1
#
_cell.length_a   1.000
_cell.length_b   1.000
_cell.length_c   1.000
_cell.angle_alpha   90.00
_cell.angle_beta   90.00
_cell.angle_gamma   90.00
#
_symmetry.space_group_name_H-M   'P 1'
#
loop_
_entity.id
_entity.type
_entity.pdbx_description
1 polymer ?
#
loop_
_entity_poly.entity_id
_entity_poly.type
_entity_poly.pdbx_seq_one_letter_code
_entity_poly.pdbx_strand_id
1 'polypeptide(L)' 'MSETGSIEESVREIIADVLGADPADIPADQALAALGWDSMNSMEALVRLEKQFSVDLDLRSFHAAYTVTDMVALVEKF' A
#
# COMPACT_ATOMS: atom_id res chain seq x y z
N MET A 1 15.14 2.71 -16.59
CA MET A 1 14.84 3.23 -15.23
C MET A 1 13.67 2.42 -14.76
N SER A 2 13.90 1.64 -13.71
CA SER A 2 13.26 0.36 -13.41
C SER A 2 11.75 0.51 -13.14
N GLU A 3 10.94 -0.32 -13.80
CA GLU A 3 9.47 -0.34 -13.69
C GLU A 3 8.97 -0.59 -12.24
N THR A 4 9.79 -1.17 -11.38
CA THR A 4 9.50 -1.45 -9.96
C THR A 4 9.43 -0.19 -9.08
N GLY A 5 10.19 0.86 -9.41
CA GLY A 5 10.16 2.11 -8.64
C GLY A 5 8.77 2.75 -8.66
N SER A 6 8.11 2.73 -9.81
CA SER A 6 6.80 3.36 -9.99
C SER A 6 5.67 2.70 -9.20
N ILE A 7 5.70 1.37 -9.02
CA ILE A 7 4.68 0.67 -8.20
C ILE A 7 4.91 0.96 -6.73
N GLU A 8 6.15 0.84 -6.24
CA GLU A 8 6.48 1.15 -4.84
C GLU A 8 6.14 2.60 -4.49
N GLU A 9 6.52 3.56 -5.33
CA GLU A 9 6.19 4.97 -5.15
C GLU A 9 4.67 5.18 -5.10
N SER A 10 3.92 4.61 -6.06
CA SER A 10 2.46 4.74 -6.10
C SER A 10 1.77 4.13 -4.88
N VAL A 11 2.20 2.93 -4.45
CA VAL A 11 1.65 2.27 -3.25
C VAL A 11 1.96 3.11 -2.01
N ARG A 12 3.19 3.62 -1.90
CA ARG A 12 3.60 4.49 -0.78
C ARG A 12 2.78 5.78 -0.74
N GLU A 13 2.56 6.42 -1.89
CA GLU A 13 1.73 7.63 -1.98
C GLU A 13 0.29 7.38 -1.54
N ILE A 14 -0.31 6.26 -1.96
CA ILE A 14 -1.68 5.90 -1.53
C ILE A 14 -1.73 5.68 -0.02
N ILE A 15 -0.76 4.96 0.54
CA ILE A 15 -0.68 4.70 1.98
C ILE A 15 -0.48 6.00 2.77
N ALA A 16 0.39 6.89 2.29
CA ALA A 16 0.63 8.18 2.91
C ALA A 16 -0.63 9.06 2.92
N ASP A 17 -1.36 9.10 1.80
CA ASP A 17 -2.59 9.89 1.69
C ASP A 17 -3.69 9.41 2.65
N VAL A 18 -3.91 8.09 2.76
CA VAL A 18 -4.92 7.55 3.70
C VAL A 18 -4.53 7.71 5.17
N LEU A 19 -3.23 7.76 5.47
CA LEU A 19 -2.71 8.03 6.81
C LEU A 19 -2.61 9.54 7.12
N GLY A 20 -2.78 10.41 6.11
CA GLY A 20 -2.57 11.85 6.25
C GLY A 20 -1.13 12.22 6.59
N ALA A 21 -0.17 11.41 6.13
CA ALA A 21 1.27 11.57 6.36
C ALA A 21 2.00 11.92 5.06
N ASP A 22 3.26 12.35 5.17
CA ASP A 22 4.10 12.56 4.00
C ASP A 22 4.66 11.21 3.52
N PRO A 23 4.67 10.91 2.21
CA PRO A 23 5.24 9.66 1.70
C PRO A 23 6.72 9.51 2.05
N ALA A 24 7.48 10.59 2.26
CA ALA A 24 8.86 10.50 2.73
C ALA A 24 9.00 9.91 4.15
N ASP A 25 7.94 10.00 4.97
CA ASP A 25 7.87 9.49 6.34
C ASP A 25 7.31 8.05 6.41
N ILE A 26 7.08 7.38 5.27
CA ILE A 26 6.57 6.01 5.20
C ILE A 26 7.67 5.06 4.69
N PRO A 27 8.46 4.42 5.59
CA PRO A 27 9.50 3.49 5.18
C PRO A 27 8.89 2.21 4.60
N ALA A 28 9.52 1.65 3.56
CA ALA A 28 8.98 0.49 2.86
C ALA A 28 8.82 -0.74 3.77
N ASP A 29 9.82 -1.00 4.62
CA ASP A 29 9.91 -2.12 5.56
C ASP A 29 9.29 -1.86 6.94
N GLN A 30 8.72 -0.67 7.16
CA GLN A 30 8.09 -0.34 8.44
C GLN A 30 6.71 -0.98 8.52
N ALA A 31 6.40 -1.55 9.69
CA ALA A 31 5.06 -2.05 9.97
C ALA A 31 4.04 -0.91 9.89
N LEU A 32 3.04 -1.04 9.02
CA LEU A 32 1.98 -0.05 8.81
C LEU A 32 1.21 0.23 10.12
N ALA A 33 1.02 -0.80 10.96
CA ALA A 33 0.39 -0.65 12.26
C ALA A 33 1.10 0.37 13.19
N ALA A 34 2.42 0.56 13.04
CA ALA A 34 3.16 1.56 13.80
C ALA A 34 2.93 3.00 13.30
N LEU A 35 2.40 3.15 12.09
CA LEU A 35 2.13 4.42 11.41
C LEU A 35 0.66 4.87 11.55
N GLY A 36 -0.14 4.15 12.36
CA GLY A 36 -1.57 4.43 12.52
C GLY A 36 -2.45 3.72 11.49
N TRP A 37 -2.02 2.56 11.00
CA TRP A 37 -2.84 1.72 10.12
C TRP A 37 -3.97 1.03 10.89
N ASP A 38 -5.21 1.25 10.44
CA ASP A 38 -6.45 0.85 11.08
C ASP A 38 -7.45 0.32 10.04
N SER A 39 -8.53 -0.31 10.49
CA SER A 39 -9.55 -0.88 9.59
C SER A 39 -10.19 0.13 8.63
N MET A 40 -10.18 1.43 8.95
CA MET A 40 -10.78 2.46 8.10
C MET A 40 -9.85 2.84 6.94
N ASN A 41 -8.60 3.19 7.25
CA ASN A 41 -7.61 3.54 6.23
C ASN A 41 -7.21 2.32 5.38
N SER A 42 -7.25 1.10 5.94
CA SER A 42 -6.98 -0.11 5.18
C SER A 42 -8.01 -0.35 4.08
N MET A 43 -9.31 -0.22 4.39
CA MET A 43 -10.37 -0.39 3.39
C MET A 43 -10.31 0.70 2.30
N GLU A 44 -9.98 1.93 2.67
CA GLU A 44 -9.80 3.00 1.70
C GLU A 44 -8.59 2.74 0.78
N ALA A 45 -7.46 2.35 1.35
CA ALA A 45 -6.26 2.02 0.59
C ALA A 45 -6.50 0.86 -0.38
N LEU A 46 -7.22 -0.19 0.05
CA LEU A 46 -7.61 -1.32 -0.80
C LEU A 46 -8.31 -0.83 -2.08
N VAL A 47 -9.40 -0.06 -1.92
CA VAL A 47 -10.18 0.45 -3.06
C VAL A 47 -9.34 1.35 -3.97
N ARG A 48 -8.44 2.15 -3.39
CA ARG A 48 -7.55 3.04 -4.16
C ARG A 48 -6.49 2.26 -4.94
N LEU A 49 -5.89 1.23 -4.34
CA LEU A 49 -4.93 0.35 -5.00
C LEU A 49 -5.58 -0.41 -6.15
N GLU A 50 -6.73 -1.03 -5.92
CA GLU A 50 -7.51 -1.73 -6.94
C GLU A 50 -7.83 -0.82 -8.14
N LYS A 51 -8.28 0.41 -7.85
CA LYS A 51 -8.60 1.40 -8.88
C LYS A 51 -7.38 1.90 -9.62
N GLN A 52 -6.26 2.15 -8.92
CA GLN A 52 -5.03 2.69 -9.50
C GLN A 52 -4.36 1.68 -10.44
N PHE A 53 -4.27 0.44 -9.99
CA PHE A 53 -3.60 -0.62 -10.74
C PHE A 53 -4.56 -1.43 -11.64
N SER A 54 -5.86 -1.17 -11.56
CA SER A 54 -6.92 -1.94 -12.25
C SER A 54 -6.85 -3.43 -11.93
N VAL A 55 -6.69 -3.75 -10.64
CA VAL A 55 -6.58 -5.11 -10.08
C VAL A 55 -7.69 -5.35 -9.06
N ASP A 56 -7.95 -6.61 -8.73
CA ASP A 56 -8.88 -7.03 -7.66
C ASP A 56 -8.05 -7.74 -6.59
N LEU A 57 -7.83 -7.07 -5.46
CA LEU A 57 -6.94 -7.55 -4.42
C LEU A 57 -7.73 -8.40 -3.42
N ASP A 58 -7.30 -9.64 -3.21
CA ASP A 58 -7.91 -10.50 -2.21
C ASP A 58 -7.78 -9.88 -0.80
N LEU A 59 -8.93 -9.62 -0.15
CA LEU A 59 -9.00 -8.97 1.15
C LEU A 59 -8.17 -9.70 2.22
N ARG A 60 -8.12 -11.04 2.16
CA ARG A 60 -7.33 -11.83 3.12
C ARG A 60 -5.83 -11.59 2.92
N SER A 61 -5.37 -11.56 1.68
CA SER A 61 -3.98 -11.30 1.33
C SER A 61 -3.58 -9.85 1.64
N PHE A 62 -4.48 -8.90 1.39
CA PHE A 62 -4.30 -7.49 1.76
C PHE A 62 -4.22 -7.30 3.28
N HIS A 63 -5.08 -7.94 4.06
CA HIS A 63 -4.99 -7.93 5.53
C HIS A 63 -3.75 -8.64 6.09
N ALA A 64 -3.15 -9.55 5.31
CA ALA A 64 -1.91 -10.21 5.68
C ALA A 64 -0.65 -9.39 5.32
N ALA A 65 -0.80 -8.30 4.57
CA ALA A 65 0.30 -7.39 4.26
C ALA A 65 0.57 -6.47 5.46
N TYR A 66 1.83 -6.45 5.91
CA TYR A 66 2.23 -5.70 7.11
C TYR A 66 3.04 -4.44 6.78
N THR A 67 3.60 -4.36 5.58
CA THR A 67 4.51 -3.30 5.14
C THR A 67 4.15 -2.81 3.74
N VAL A 68 4.72 -1.68 3.32
CA VAL A 68 4.55 -1.21 1.92
C VAL A 68 5.14 -2.24 0.96
N THR A 69 6.27 -2.84 1.31
CA THR A 69 6.92 -3.90 0.51
C THR A 69 5.98 -5.09 0.29
N ASP A 70 5.25 -5.53 1.32
CA ASP A 70 4.25 -6.60 1.18
C ASP A 70 3.11 -6.20 0.23
N MET A 71 2.66 -4.95 0.31
CA MET A 71 1.58 -4.44 -0.56
C MET A 71 2.03 -4.34 -2.02
N VAL A 72 3.26 -3.88 -2.26
CA VAL A 72 3.86 -3.88 -3.60
C VAL A 72 3.93 -5.29 -4.14
N ALA A 73 4.47 -6.23 -3.36
CA ALA A 73 4.55 -7.63 -3.75
C ALA A 73 3.17 -8.28 -3.96
N LEU A 74 2.11 -7.75 -3.36
CA LEU A 74 0.73 -8.18 -3.61
C LEU A 74 0.22 -7.67 -4.96
N VAL A 75 0.47 -6.39 -5.27
CA VAL A 75 0.07 -5.76 -6.53
C VAL A 75 0.85 -6.34 -7.72
N GLU A 76 2.15 -6.59 -7.57
CA GLU A 76 3.02 -7.17 -8.61
C GLU A 76 2.63 -8.59 -9.04
N LYS A 77 1.70 -9.26 -8.33
CA LYS A 77 1.19 -10.58 -8.72
C LYS A 77 0.18 -10.53 -9.86
N PHE A 78 -0.27 -9.35 -10.27
CA PHE A 78 -1.26 -9.12 -11.32
C PHE A 78 -0.61 -8.45 -12.54
#